data_AF-A0A3L7MQC0-F1
#
_entry.id   AF-A0A3L7MQC0-F1
#
_cell.length_a   1.000
_cell.length_b   1.000
_cell.length_c   1.000
_cell.angle_alpha   90.00
_cell.angle_beta   90.00
_cell.angle_gamma   90.00
#
_symmetry.space_group_name_H-M   'P 1'
#
loop_
_entity.id
_entity.type
_entity.pdbx_description
1 polymer ?
#
loop_
_entity_poly.entity_id
_entity_poly.type
_entity_poly.pdbx_seq_one_letter_code
_entity_poly.pdbx_strand_id
1 'polypeptide(L)'
;MNAFCSEYLVRYGKAGEFGRFHAQKPLQLLKGDLVIIETHRGKETGEILSPSTPIIAKFLPNTTVGKLYGALTDQDDSQVQLNHAKSSLIIEAAKSIALNLALPVSILDAELLFDGKHAVLHLATSPKTDVRDLISKLSNDFDLHIYVENITQPHQDDDDESPVEDAGSCGSGNCGSKEGGCGTCSSGGGCGSCSTTKEKKPALEANASQRKPLI
;
A
#
# COMPACT_ATOMS: atom_id res chain seq x y z
N MET A 1 38.13 -8.59 -10.94
CA MET A 1 38.52 -7.22 -10.54
C MET A 1 37.25 -6.51 -10.12
N ASN A 2 37.05 -6.26 -8.83
CA ASN A 2 35.86 -5.54 -8.36
C ASN A 2 36.02 -4.06 -8.67
N ALA A 3 35.12 -3.52 -9.48
CA ALA A 3 35.09 -2.10 -9.81
C ALA A 3 34.59 -1.31 -8.59
N PHE A 4 35.27 -0.21 -8.26
CA PHE A 4 34.74 0.75 -7.30
C PHE A 4 33.50 1.41 -7.90
N CYS A 5 32.37 1.31 -7.20
CA CYS A 5 31.13 1.96 -7.62
C CYS A 5 30.87 3.18 -6.72
N SER A 6 30.41 4.27 -7.32
CA SER A 6 30.06 5.51 -6.62
C SER A 6 28.58 5.55 -6.23
N GLU A 7 27.74 4.72 -6.82
CA GLU A 7 26.31 4.69 -6.55
C GLU A 7 25.81 3.27 -6.34
N TYR A 8 24.87 3.10 -5.42
CA TYR A 8 24.28 1.81 -5.08
C TYR A 8 22.77 1.92 -4.98
N LEU A 9 22.07 0.86 -5.40
CA LEU A 9 20.67 0.65 -5.09
C LEU A 9 20.59 -0.06 -3.74
N VAL A 10 19.90 0.54 -2.78
CA VAL A 10 19.85 0.06 -1.39
C VAL A 10 18.40 -0.07 -0.96
N ARG A 11 18.05 -1.19 -0.32
CA ARG A 11 16.78 -1.38 0.39
C ARG A 11 16.95 -0.96 1.83
N TYR A 12 15.96 -0.28 2.41
CA TYR A 12 15.99 0.22 3.78
C TYR A 12 14.59 0.28 4.40
N GLY A 13 14.53 0.34 5.74
CA GLY A 13 13.30 0.25 6.53
C GLY A 13 12.62 -1.12 6.46
N LYS A 14 11.74 -1.46 7.42
CA LYS A 14 10.97 -2.72 7.37
C LYS A 14 9.88 -2.71 6.31
N ALA A 15 9.40 -1.53 5.90
CA ALA A 15 8.49 -1.39 4.76
C ALA A 15 9.16 -1.81 3.42
N GLY A 16 10.49 -1.93 3.38
CA GLY A 16 11.22 -2.38 2.20
C GLY A 16 11.34 -1.30 1.12
N GLU A 17 11.39 -0.03 1.52
CA GLU A 17 11.71 1.06 0.62
C GLU A 17 13.08 0.85 -0.05
N PHE A 18 13.26 1.45 -1.22
CA PHE A 18 14.55 1.39 -1.90
C PHE A 18 14.92 2.73 -2.54
N GLY A 19 16.21 3.02 -2.48
CA GLY A 19 16.78 4.31 -2.85
C GLY A 19 18.07 4.15 -3.64
N ARG A 20 18.49 5.22 -4.33
CA ARG A 20 19.81 5.31 -4.94
C ARG A 20 20.69 6.11 -4.00
N PHE A 21 21.84 5.56 -3.62
CA PHE A 21 22.70 6.22 -2.64
C PHE A 21 24.09 6.42 -3.20
N HIS A 22 24.60 7.64 -3.05
CA HIS A 22 25.95 8.00 -3.45
C HIS A 22 26.93 7.71 -2.32
N ALA A 23 27.91 6.86 -2.59
CA ALA A 23 28.97 6.53 -1.66
C ALA A 23 29.89 7.74 -1.45
N GLN A 24 30.06 8.16 -0.19
CA GLN A 24 30.91 9.30 0.16
C GLN A 24 32.40 9.04 -0.10
N LYS A 25 32.78 7.76 -0.21
CA LYS A 25 34.12 7.29 -0.56
C LYS A 25 33.98 6.15 -1.57
N PRO A 26 34.99 5.89 -2.42
CA PRO A 26 35.00 4.69 -3.26
C PRO A 26 34.92 3.44 -2.38
N LEU A 27 33.87 2.64 -2.59
CA LEU A 27 33.63 1.40 -1.85
C LEU A 27 33.53 0.22 -2.82
N GLN A 28 33.75 -0.97 -2.30
CA GLN A 28 33.50 -2.23 -2.98
C GLN A 28 32.46 -2.99 -2.17
N LEU A 29 31.19 -2.74 -2.47
CA LEU A 29 30.08 -3.40 -1.80
C LEU A 29 29.39 -4.36 -2.76
N LEU A 30 28.97 -5.50 -2.23
CA LEU A 30 28.27 -6.56 -2.93
C LEU A 30 26.81 -6.58 -2.52
N LYS A 31 26.00 -7.27 -3.33
CA LYS A 31 24.60 -7.53 -2.99
C LYS A 31 24.53 -8.28 -1.66
N GLY A 32 23.69 -7.81 -0.75
CA GLY A 32 23.51 -8.36 0.59
C GLY A 32 24.35 -7.67 1.67
N ASP A 33 25.31 -6.81 1.30
CA ASP A 33 26.08 -6.07 2.29
C ASP A 33 25.19 -5.09 3.06
N LEU A 34 25.32 -5.08 4.38
CA LEU A 34 24.66 -4.11 5.25
C LEU A 34 25.46 -2.81 5.28
N VAL A 35 24.77 -1.68 5.13
CA VAL A 35 25.38 -0.35 5.00
C VAL A 35 24.65 0.71 5.83
N ILE A 36 25.37 1.77 6.16
CA ILE A 36 24.79 2.97 6.76
C ILE A 36 24.51 3.99 5.66
N ILE A 37 23.26 4.45 5.60
CA ILE A 37 22.77 5.42 4.62
C ILE A 37 22.14 6.63 5.31
N GLU A 38 22.02 7.74 4.59
CA GLU A 38 21.25 8.92 4.97
C GLU A 38 20.05 9.05 4.05
N THR A 39 18.85 8.98 4.62
CA THR A 39 17.58 9.20 3.94
C THR A 39 17.00 10.57 4.35
N HIS A 40 15.78 10.85 3.90
CA HIS A 40 15.03 12.03 4.35
C HIS A 40 14.60 11.94 5.82
N ARG A 41 14.60 10.74 6.42
CA ARG A 41 14.20 10.50 7.82
C ARG A 41 15.38 10.56 8.80
N GLY A 42 16.61 10.43 8.32
CA GLY A 42 17.80 10.39 9.16
C GLY A 42 18.83 9.37 8.69
N LYS A 43 19.72 8.94 9.59
CA LYS A 43 20.65 7.85 9.29
C LYS A 43 19.99 6.52 9.55
N GLU A 44 20.07 5.62 8.58
CA GLU A 44 19.43 4.30 8.61
C GLU A 44 20.40 3.20 8.21
N THR A 45 20.07 1.98 8.60
CA THR A 45 20.70 0.78 8.05
C THR A 45 19.98 0.35 6.79
N GLY A 46 20.73 -0.07 5.78
CA GLY A 46 20.18 -0.63 4.55
C GLY A 46 20.97 -1.83 4.07
N GLU A 47 20.43 -2.51 3.08
CA GLU A 47 21.05 -3.66 2.41
C GLU A 47 21.27 -3.34 0.93
N ILE A 48 22.48 -3.57 0.44
CA ILE A 48 22.81 -3.37 -0.97
C ILE A 48 22.04 -4.38 -1.83
N LEU A 49 21.26 -3.89 -2.78
CA LEU A 49 20.61 -4.71 -3.80
C LEU A 49 21.53 -4.92 -5.00
N SER A 50 22.17 -3.85 -5.46
CA SER A 50 23.09 -3.87 -6.60
C SER A 50 23.88 -2.56 -6.70
N PRO A 51 25.09 -2.57 -7.29
CA PRO A 51 25.72 -1.36 -7.80
C PRO A 51 24.78 -0.66 -8.79
N SER A 52 24.59 0.66 -8.64
CA SER A 52 23.76 1.46 -9.53
C SER A 52 24.51 1.68 -10.84
N THR A 53 24.13 0.92 -11.86
CA THR A 53 24.63 1.17 -13.21
C THR A 53 23.86 2.32 -13.85
N PRO A 54 24.44 3.03 -14.84
CA PRO A 54 23.74 4.09 -15.57
C PRO A 54 22.42 3.63 -16.23
N ILE A 55 22.25 2.32 -16.44
CA ILE A 55 21.01 1.71 -16.94
C ILE A 55 19.93 1.77 -15.86
N ILE A 56 20.23 1.33 -14.64
CA ILE A 56 19.29 1.36 -13.50
C ILE A 56 18.87 2.80 -13.17
N ALA A 57 19.83 3.74 -13.23
CA ALA A 57 19.56 5.16 -13.01
C ALA A 57 18.49 5.74 -13.95
N LYS A 58 18.38 5.24 -15.20
CA LYS A 58 17.37 5.69 -16.17
C LYS A 58 15.96 5.17 -15.86
N PHE A 59 15.86 3.99 -15.26
CA PHE A 59 14.58 3.40 -14.87
C PHE A 59 14.08 3.92 -13.52
N LEU A 60 14.94 4.62 -12.77
CA LEU A 60 14.67 5.16 -11.43
C LEU A 60 14.90 6.68 -11.38
N PRO A 61 14.20 7.49 -12.22
CA PRO A 61 14.42 8.94 -12.28
C PRO A 61 13.97 9.66 -11.01
N ASN A 62 13.04 9.07 -10.24
CA ASN A 62 12.44 9.67 -9.04
C ASN A 62 12.94 9.04 -7.73
N THR A 63 13.99 8.23 -7.78
CA THR A 63 14.49 7.56 -6.59
C THR A 63 15.44 8.51 -5.86
N THR A 64 15.16 8.77 -4.58
CA THR A 64 15.94 9.62 -3.68
C THR A 64 17.43 9.36 -3.83
N VAL A 65 18.21 10.41 -4.13
CA VAL A 65 19.68 10.36 -4.11
C VAL A 65 20.13 10.63 -2.68
N GLY A 66 20.22 9.58 -1.87
CA GLY A 66 20.73 9.67 -0.50
C GLY A 66 22.26 9.58 -0.45
N LYS A 67 22.83 9.63 0.76
CA LYS A 67 24.26 9.39 0.99
C LYS A 67 24.49 8.00 1.55
N LEU A 68 25.58 7.36 1.15
CA LEU A 68 26.04 6.09 1.72
C LEU A 68 27.40 6.31 2.39
N TYR A 69 27.50 5.96 3.67
CA TYR A 69 28.68 6.19 4.50
C TYR A 69 29.68 5.02 4.47
N GLY A 70 29.19 3.78 4.45
CA GLY A 70 30.03 2.59 4.45
C GLY A 70 29.26 1.33 4.82
N ALA A 71 29.97 0.20 4.83
CA ALA A 71 29.46 -1.05 5.40
C ALA A 71 29.29 -0.91 6.91
N LEU A 72 28.33 -1.65 7.48
CA LEU A 72 28.19 -1.80 8.93
C LEU A 72 29.43 -2.48 9.49
N THR A 73 29.96 -1.93 10.58
CA THR A 73 31.05 -2.52 11.35
C THR A 73 30.51 -3.26 12.58
N ASP A 74 31.33 -4.09 13.22
CA ASP A 74 30.94 -4.80 14.45
C ASP A 74 30.56 -3.83 15.60
N GLN A 75 31.14 -2.62 15.61
CA GLN A 75 30.77 -1.58 16.57
C GLN A 75 29.35 -1.04 16.30
N ASP A 76 28.98 -0.93 15.03
CA ASP A 76 27.64 -0.50 14.61
C ASP A 76 26.59 -1.58 14.92
N ASP A 77 26.94 -2.86 14.87
CA ASP A 77 26.03 -3.97 15.18
C ASP A 77 25.50 -3.89 16.61
N SER A 78 26.35 -3.52 17.57
CA SER A 78 25.93 -3.29 18.96
C SER A 78 24.89 -2.17 19.05
N GLN A 79 25.06 -1.09 18.28
CA GLN A 79 24.10 0.02 18.22
C GLN A 79 22.78 -0.40 17.58
N VAL A 80 22.82 -1.20 16.51
CA VAL A 80 21.63 -1.76 15.86
C VAL A 80 20.84 -2.63 16.83
N GLN A 81 21.51 -3.50 17.58
CA GLN A 81 20.87 -4.35 18.59
C GLN A 81 20.23 -3.52 19.72
N LEU A 82 20.92 -2.48 20.21
CA LEU A 82 20.36 -1.55 21.20
C LEU A 82 19.13 -0.81 20.65
N ASN A 83 19.18 -0.36 19.41
CA ASN A 83 18.07 0.33 18.77
C ASN A 83 16.87 -0.60 18.57
N HIS A 84 17.12 -1.86 18.20
CA HIS A 84 16.08 -2.90 18.11
C HIS A 84 15.41 -3.16 19.48
N ALA A 85 16.19 -3.26 20.55
CA ALA A 85 15.65 -3.41 21.91
C ALA A 85 14.80 -2.20 22.32
N LYS A 86 15.28 -0.97 22.08
CA LYS A 86 14.52 0.26 22.33
C LYS A 86 13.23 0.35 21.51
N SER A 87 13.24 -0.14 20.27
CA SER A 87 12.05 -0.17 19.41
C SER A 87 10.91 -0.98 20.05
N SER A 88 11.25 -2.06 20.76
CA SER A 88 10.24 -2.85 21.50
C SER A 88 9.57 -2.06 22.62
N LEU A 89 10.33 -1.22 23.34
CA LEU A 89 9.81 -0.34 24.38
C LEU A 89 8.92 0.76 23.79
N ILE A 90 9.28 1.31 22.63
CA ILE A 90 8.48 2.30 21.91
C ILE A 90 7.12 1.71 21.52
N ILE A 91 7.09 0.47 21.02
CA ILE A 91 5.83 -0.21 20.65
C ILE A 91 4.92 -0.39 21.87
N GLU A 92 5.47 -0.83 23.00
CA GLU A 92 4.70 -1.03 24.22
C GLU A 92 4.13 0.29 24.75
N ALA A 93 4.96 1.33 24.80
CA ALA A 93 4.51 2.67 25.17
C ALA A 93 3.43 3.19 24.20
N ALA A 94 3.61 3.02 22.89
CA ALA A 94 2.66 3.46 21.88
C ALA A 94 1.29 2.78 22.05
N LYS A 95 1.28 1.47 22.31
CA LYS A 95 0.06 0.71 22.61
C LYS A 95 -0.63 1.24 23.87
N SER A 96 0.12 1.49 24.94
CA SER A 96 -0.43 2.01 26.19
C SER A 96 -1.05 3.40 26.02
N ILE A 97 -0.38 4.29 25.29
CA ILE A 97 -0.86 5.65 25.03
C ILE A 97 -2.10 5.62 24.12
N ALA A 98 -2.09 4.79 23.08
CA ALA A 98 -3.24 4.63 22.19
C ALA A 98 -4.49 4.16 22.94
N LEU A 99 -4.34 3.18 23.85
CA LEU A 99 -5.42 2.72 24.72
C LEU A 99 -5.93 3.82 25.65
N ASN A 100 -5.03 4.56 26.29
CA ASN A 100 -5.39 5.64 27.20
C ASN A 100 -6.09 6.81 26.50
N LEU A 101 -5.78 7.06 25.23
CA LEU A 101 -6.43 8.06 24.39
C LEU A 101 -7.71 7.54 23.70
N ALA A 102 -8.06 6.26 23.90
CA ALA A 102 -9.16 5.57 23.22
C ALA A 102 -9.11 5.74 21.68
N LEU A 103 -7.90 5.73 21.11
CA LEU A 103 -7.70 5.91 19.67
C LEU A 103 -7.99 4.60 18.92
N PRO A 104 -8.76 4.64 17.82
CA PRO A 104 -9.05 3.46 17.01
C PRO A 104 -7.86 3.12 16.09
N VAL A 105 -6.71 2.84 16.68
CA VAL A 105 -5.45 2.55 15.99
C VAL A 105 -4.90 1.18 16.40
N SER A 106 -4.30 0.46 15.46
CA SER A 106 -3.52 -0.74 15.74
C SER A 106 -2.04 -0.42 15.56
N ILE A 107 -1.26 -0.50 16.64
CA ILE A 107 0.19 -0.33 16.59
C ILE A 107 0.81 -1.66 16.16
N LEU A 108 1.44 -1.66 14.98
CA LEU A 108 1.98 -2.86 14.36
C LEU A 108 3.45 -3.03 14.73
N ASP A 109 4.25 -1.99 14.53
CA ASP A 109 5.71 -2.05 14.71
C ASP A 109 6.31 -0.67 14.94
N ALA A 110 7.54 -0.62 15.43
CA ALA A 110 8.37 0.58 15.47
C ALA A 110 9.81 0.27 15.04
N GLU A 111 10.47 1.26 14.46
CA GLU A 111 11.87 1.21 14.09
C GLU A 111 12.58 2.43 14.61
N LEU A 112 13.53 2.26 15.52
CA LEU A 112 14.48 3.31 15.85
C LEU A 112 15.58 3.33 14.79
N LEU A 113 15.73 4.46 14.11
CA LEU A 113 16.73 4.64 13.06
C LEU A 113 18.15 4.58 13.64
N PHE A 114 19.14 4.42 12.77
CA PHE A 114 20.54 4.22 13.18
C PHE A 114 21.05 5.37 14.05
N ASP A 115 20.65 6.62 13.78
CA ASP A 115 21.06 7.79 14.58
C ASP A 115 20.50 7.83 16.01
N GLY A 116 19.51 6.98 16.35
CA GLY A 116 18.90 6.92 17.67
C GLY A 116 18.07 8.15 18.04
N LYS A 117 17.78 9.04 17.09
CA LYS A 117 16.98 10.26 17.28
C LYS A 117 15.66 10.24 16.50
N HIS A 118 15.61 9.47 15.43
CA HIS A 118 14.44 9.34 14.59
C HIS A 118 13.86 7.95 14.73
N ALA A 119 12.54 7.84 14.72
CA ALA A 119 11.84 6.55 14.72
C ALA A 119 10.72 6.54 13.69
N VAL A 120 10.43 5.36 13.13
CA VAL A 120 9.27 5.13 12.25
C VAL A 120 8.27 4.26 13.01
N LEU A 121 7.06 4.76 13.17
CA LEU A 121 5.95 4.05 13.79
C LEU A 121 5.02 3.51 12.70
N HIS A 122 4.91 2.20 12.65
CA HIS A 122 4.02 1.49 11.74
C HIS A 122 2.70 1.22 12.44
N LEU A 123 1.62 1.75 11.88
CA LEU A 123 0.29 1.58 12.43
C LEU A 123 -0.74 1.31 11.33
N ALA A 124 -1.89 0.77 11.75
CA ALA A 124 -3.07 0.67 10.92
C ALA A 124 -4.20 1.48 11.55
N THR A 125 -4.76 2.39 10.78
CA THR A 125 -5.85 3.28 11.19
C THR A 125 -6.60 3.84 9.99
N SER A 126 -7.85 4.25 10.21
CA SER A 126 -8.57 5.08 9.23
C SER A 126 -7.84 6.41 9.02
N PRO A 127 -7.73 6.92 7.77
CA PRO A 127 -7.07 8.20 7.47
C PRO A 127 -7.71 9.41 8.18
N LYS A 128 -8.93 9.27 8.69
CA LYS A 128 -9.62 10.32 9.47
C LYS A 128 -9.18 10.39 10.93
N THR A 129 -8.42 9.41 11.42
CA THR A 129 -8.03 9.32 12.83
C THR A 129 -6.88 10.26 13.12
N ASP A 130 -7.05 11.14 14.10
CA ASP A 130 -6.01 12.05 14.54
C ASP A 130 -5.04 11.35 15.50
N VAL A 131 -3.80 11.17 15.06
CA VAL A 131 -2.73 10.52 15.84
C VAL A 131 -1.77 11.51 16.48
N ARG A 132 -1.99 12.83 16.34
CA ARG A 132 -1.02 13.85 16.78
C ARG A 132 -0.70 13.78 18.26
N ASP A 133 -1.69 13.51 19.11
CA ASP A 133 -1.49 13.40 20.56
C ASP A 133 -0.66 12.17 20.94
N LEU A 134 -0.86 11.04 20.24
CA LEU A 134 -0.06 9.83 20.40
C LEU A 134 1.41 10.12 20.05
N ILE A 135 1.64 10.74 18.89
CA ILE A 135 2.98 11.07 18.41
C ILE A 135 3.68 12.08 19.34
N SER A 136 2.95 13.11 19.78
CA SER A 136 3.51 14.14 20.66
C SER A 136 3.95 13.56 22.01
N LYS A 137 3.15 12.65 22.59
CA LYS A 137 3.52 11.97 23.84
C LYS A 137 4.74 11.08 23.67
N LEU A 138 4.75 10.22 22.65
CA LEU A 138 5.89 9.34 22.38
C LEU A 138 7.18 10.13 22.09
N SER A 139 7.06 11.21 21.33
CA SER A 139 8.20 12.09 21.01
C SER A 139 8.81 12.67 22.27
N ASN A 140 7.99 13.13 23.22
CA ASN A 140 8.45 13.66 24.50
C ASN A 140 9.01 12.58 25.44
N ASP A 141 8.36 11.42 25.52
CA ASP A 141 8.76 10.34 26.45
C ASP A 141 10.13 9.74 26.08
N PHE A 142 10.45 9.69 24.79
CA PHE A 142 11.69 9.08 24.28
C PHE A 142 12.72 10.08 23.74
N ASP A 143 12.39 11.38 23.67
CA ASP A 143 13.21 12.42 23.02
C ASP A 143 13.53 12.08 21.55
N LEU A 144 12.48 11.74 20.78
CA LEU A 144 12.57 11.26 19.40
C LEU A 144 11.71 12.05 18.42
N HIS A 145 12.18 12.19 17.19
CA HIS A 145 11.36 12.59 16.05
C HIS A 145 10.69 11.35 15.44
N ILE A 146 9.36 11.30 15.45
CA ILE A 146 8.61 10.12 15.03
C ILE A 146 7.91 10.37 13.69
N TYR A 147 8.27 9.56 12.70
CA TYR A 147 7.58 9.43 11.43
C TYR A 147 6.47 8.38 11.57
N VAL A 148 5.33 8.61 10.92
CA VAL A 148 4.19 7.69 10.95
C VAL A 148 3.98 7.09 9.59
N GLU A 149 3.91 5.77 9.54
CA GLU A 149 3.54 5.02 8.36
C GLU A 149 2.23 4.28 8.62
N ASN A 150 1.19 4.69 7.88
CA ASN A 150 -0.10 4.03 7.92
C ASN A 150 -0.16 2.95 6.84
N ILE A 151 -0.17 1.68 7.25
CA ILE A 151 -0.14 0.52 6.35
C ILE A 151 -1.53 0.20 5.78
N THR A 152 -2.59 0.74 6.37
CA THR A 152 -3.96 0.48 5.91
C THR A 152 -4.10 0.91 4.46
N GLN A 153 -4.43 -0.05 3.58
CA GLN A 153 -4.82 0.29 2.22
C GLN A 153 -6.06 1.19 2.30
N PRO A 154 -6.19 2.21 1.43
CA PRO A 154 -7.48 2.81 1.22
C PRO A 154 -8.38 1.68 0.72
N HIS A 155 -9.28 1.20 1.58
CA HIS A 155 -10.49 0.60 1.07
C HIS A 155 -11.06 1.67 0.13
N GLN A 156 -11.17 1.33 -1.15
CA GLN A 156 -12.16 1.99 -1.98
C GLN A 156 -13.45 1.79 -1.20
N ASP A 157 -13.96 2.87 -0.62
CA ASP A 157 -15.31 2.85 -0.07
C ASP A 157 -16.19 2.52 -1.28
N ASP A 158 -16.49 1.23 -1.49
CA ASP A 158 -17.53 0.73 -2.38
C ASP A 158 -18.91 1.08 -1.78
N ASP A 159 -19.04 2.31 -1.28
CA ASP A 159 -20.29 2.97 -0.94
C ASP A 159 -20.77 3.76 -2.19
N ASP A 160 -20.66 3.14 -3.37
CA ASP A 160 -21.51 3.50 -4.50
C ASP A 160 -22.68 2.52 -4.45
N GLU A 161 -23.78 2.99 -3.87
CA GLU A 161 -25.13 2.44 -3.98
C GLU A 161 -25.53 2.44 -5.47
N SER A 162 -24.91 1.56 -6.25
CA SER A 162 -25.34 1.21 -7.59
C SER A 162 -26.33 0.06 -7.43
N PRO A 163 -27.58 0.18 -7.91
CA PRO A 163 -28.48 -0.95 -7.92
C PRO A 163 -27.82 -2.02 -8.78
N VAL A 164 -27.57 -3.18 -8.18
CA VAL A 164 -27.17 -4.40 -8.89
C VAL A 164 -28.23 -4.70 -9.95
N GLU A 165 -27.96 -4.27 -11.18
CA GLU A 165 -28.71 -4.68 -12.34
C GLU A 165 -28.45 -6.18 -12.55
N ASP A 166 -29.56 -6.91 -12.62
CA ASP A 166 -29.71 -8.35 -12.74
C ASP A 166 -28.61 -9.00 -13.59
N ALA A 167 -27.55 -9.47 -12.91
CA ALA A 167 -26.48 -10.23 -13.53
C ALA A 167 -27.05 -11.59 -13.95
N GLY A 168 -27.41 -11.68 -15.23
CA GLY A 168 -27.91 -12.88 -15.88
C GLY A 168 -27.12 -14.12 -15.48
N SER A 169 -27.82 -15.02 -14.80
CA SER A 169 -27.40 -16.38 -14.47
C SER A 169 -27.01 -17.15 -15.74
N CYS A 170 -25.74 -17.08 -16.13
CA CYS A 170 -25.12 -18.00 -17.08
C CYS A 170 -24.25 -19.04 -16.33
N GLY A 171 -24.91 -19.80 -15.47
CA GLY A 171 -24.27 -20.82 -14.63
C GLY A 171 -24.99 -22.17 -14.68
N SER A 172 -25.66 -22.52 -15.78
CA SER A 172 -26.15 -23.89 -15.98
C SER A 172 -25.04 -24.75 -16.57
N GLY A 173 -24.35 -25.45 -15.66
CA GLY A 173 -23.39 -26.47 -16.03
C GLY A 173 -24.01 -27.57 -16.88
N ASN A 174 -23.34 -27.91 -17.99
CA ASN A 174 -23.14 -29.29 -18.46
C ASN A 174 -22.22 -29.24 -19.71
N CYS A 175 -20.92 -28.99 -19.51
CA CYS A 175 -19.92 -29.24 -20.55
C CYS A 175 -19.40 -30.68 -20.38
N GLY A 176 -19.87 -31.56 -21.27
CA GLY A 176 -19.54 -32.98 -21.33
C GLY A 176 -20.81 -33.76 -21.65
N SER A 177 -21.05 -34.23 -22.87
CA SER A 177 -20.37 -35.43 -23.40
C SER A 177 -20.89 -35.76 -24.81
N LYS A 178 -19.98 -36.28 -25.64
CA LYS A 178 -20.18 -37.28 -26.72
C LYS A 178 -20.94 -36.90 -28.00
N GLU A 179 -20.21 -37.10 -29.10
CA GLU A 179 -20.62 -37.71 -30.38
C GLU A 179 -22.12 -37.82 -30.67
N GLY A 180 -22.57 -37.15 -31.72
CA GLY A 180 -23.91 -37.36 -32.27
C GLY A 180 -24.20 -36.37 -33.37
N GLY A 181 -23.72 -36.66 -34.58
CA GLY A 181 -24.08 -35.90 -35.77
C GLY A 181 -25.47 -36.24 -36.30
N CYS A 182 -25.79 -35.51 -37.37
CA CYS A 182 -26.80 -35.78 -38.40
C CYS A 182 -28.21 -35.24 -38.17
N GLY A 183 -28.76 -34.67 -39.24
CA GLY A 183 -30.21 -34.68 -39.45
C GLY A 183 -30.81 -33.44 -40.10
N THR A 184 -30.54 -33.22 -41.37
CA THR A 184 -31.42 -32.44 -42.27
C THR A 184 -32.84 -33.00 -42.30
N CYS A 185 -33.88 -32.15 -42.28
CA CYS A 185 -35.03 -32.24 -43.19
C CYS A 185 -36.00 -31.06 -43.04
N SER A 186 -36.39 -30.49 -44.18
CA SER A 186 -37.59 -29.68 -44.37
C SER A 186 -38.85 -30.43 -43.94
N SER A 187 -39.87 -29.70 -43.47
CA SER A 187 -41.28 -29.74 -43.93
C SER A 187 -42.17 -28.95 -42.97
N GLY A 188 -43.06 -28.13 -43.52
CA GLY A 188 -43.87 -27.18 -42.78
C GLY A 188 -45.10 -27.75 -42.05
N GLY A 189 -45.95 -26.83 -41.60
CA GLY A 189 -47.28 -27.11 -41.07
C GLY A 189 -47.52 -26.47 -39.71
N GLY A 190 -48.24 -25.35 -39.70
CA GLY A 190 -48.67 -24.65 -38.48
C GLY A 190 -49.96 -25.19 -37.87
N CYS A 191 -50.24 -24.72 -36.65
CA CYS A 191 -51.53 -24.60 -35.93
C CYS A 191 -51.17 -24.31 -34.46
N GLY A 192 -51.73 -23.38 -33.70
CA GLY A 192 -52.82 -22.43 -33.89
C GLY A 192 -53.26 -21.90 -32.50
N SER A 193 -53.62 -20.60 -32.48
CA SER A 193 -54.60 -19.93 -31.61
C SER A 193 -54.42 -19.86 -30.08
N CYS A 194 -54.32 -18.64 -29.53
CA CYS A 194 -55.43 -18.04 -28.77
C CYS A 194 -55.20 -16.54 -28.58
N SER A 195 -56.18 -15.73 -28.99
CA SER A 195 -56.21 -14.27 -28.96
C SER A 195 -56.92 -13.74 -27.71
N THR A 196 -56.54 -12.55 -27.25
CA THR A 196 -57.48 -11.49 -26.80
C THR A 196 -56.75 -10.14 -26.63
N THR A 197 -56.86 -9.32 -27.67
CA THR A 197 -57.20 -7.88 -27.67
C THR A 197 -57.04 -7.04 -26.39
N LYS A 198 -56.27 -5.94 -26.48
CA LYS A 198 -56.84 -4.57 -26.62
C LYS A 198 -55.77 -3.49 -26.88
N GLU A 199 -56.05 -2.67 -27.88
CA GLU A 199 -55.34 -1.44 -28.24
C GLU A 199 -55.57 -0.29 -27.23
N LYS A 200 -54.62 0.63 -27.10
CA LYS A 200 -54.72 2.02 -27.63
C LYS A 200 -53.53 2.91 -27.25
N LYS A 201 -52.94 3.47 -28.32
CA LYS A 201 -52.31 4.78 -28.62
C LYS A 201 -51.73 5.71 -27.51
N PRO A 202 -50.72 6.51 -27.90
CA PRO A 202 -49.85 7.30 -27.01
C PRO A 202 -50.43 8.69 -26.70
N ALA A 203 -49.92 9.32 -25.64
CA ALA A 203 -50.09 10.74 -25.37
C ALA A 203 -48.72 11.39 -25.10
N LEU A 204 -48.40 12.31 -26.00
CA LEU A 204 -47.37 13.33 -25.97
C LEU A 204 -47.70 14.36 -24.87
N GLU A 205 -46.64 14.88 -24.24
CA GLU A 205 -46.46 16.21 -23.60
C GLU A 205 -47.67 16.90 -22.94
N ALA A 206 -47.51 17.29 -21.67
CA ALA A 206 -47.19 18.69 -21.33
C ALA A 206 -47.41 19.00 -19.83
N ASN A 207 -46.42 19.69 -19.28
CA ASN A 207 -46.53 20.86 -18.39
C ASN A 207 -46.70 20.71 -16.87
N ALA A 208 -45.87 21.53 -16.21
CA ALA A 208 -46.05 22.23 -14.94
C ALA A 208 -46.47 21.45 -13.69
N SER A 209 -45.68 21.56 -12.62
CA SER A 209 -45.97 22.58 -11.61
C SER A 209 -45.00 22.50 -10.44
N GLN A 210 -44.59 23.69 -10.03
CA GLN A 210 -43.81 24.03 -8.85
C GLN A 210 -44.41 23.44 -7.57
N ARG A 211 -43.57 22.99 -6.62
CA ARG A 211 -43.80 23.29 -5.20
C ARG A 211 -42.49 23.61 -4.48
N LYS A 212 -42.60 24.72 -3.76
CA LYS A 212 -41.63 25.50 -2.98
C LYS A 212 -41.18 24.80 -1.68
N PRO A 213 -40.16 25.37 -0.98
CA PRO A 213 -39.44 24.76 0.13
C PRO A 213 -40.13 25.00 1.47
N LEU A 214 -39.67 24.33 2.53
CA LEU A 214 -39.79 24.84 3.90
C LEU A 214 -38.76 24.19 4.83
N ILE A 215 -38.01 25.10 5.49
CA ILE A 215 -37.21 25.00 6.74
C ILE A 215 -35.84 24.34 6.62
#